data_AF-A0A822E3I3-F1
#
_entry.id   AF-A0A822E3I3-F1
#
_cell.length_a   1.000
_cell.length_b   1.000
_cell.length_c   1.000
_cell.angle_alpha   90.00
_cell.angle_beta   90.00
_cell.angle_gamma   90.00
#
_symmetry.space_group_name_H-M   'P 1'
#
loop_
_entity.id
_entity.type
_entity.pdbx_description
1 polymer ?
#
loop_
_entity_poly.entity_id
_entity_poly.type
_entity_poly.pdbx_seq_one_letter_code
_entity_poly.pdbx_strand_id
1 'polypeptide(L)' 'LESSNKLSSHLTKFFTEEEIYRIDHYLGKEMVQNIIVLRFANQILSRVWNRDSIATVNIICQEDIGTQGRGG' A
#
# COMPACT_ATOMS: atom_id res chain seq x y z
N LEU A 1 -12.01 2.28 -13.15
CA LEU A 1 -10.70 2.57 -13.80
C LEU A 1 -10.74 3.85 -14.63
N GLU A 2 -11.77 4.03 -15.47
CA GLU A 2 -11.90 5.20 -16.36
C GLU A 2 -11.72 6.56 -15.68
N SER A 3 -12.37 6.80 -14.53
CA SER A 3 -12.26 8.08 -13.79
C SER A 3 -10.83 8.36 -13.30
N SER A 4 -10.14 7.35 -12.75
CA SER A 4 -8.74 7.45 -12.31
C SER A 4 -7.79 7.73 -13.48
N ASN A 5 -8.02 7.07 -14.62
CA ASN A 5 -7.24 7.31 -15.84
C ASN A 5 -7.44 8.72 -16.38
N LYS A 6 -8.67 9.24 -16.37
CA LYS A 6 -8.98 10.62 -16.78
C LYS A 6 -8.28 11.64 -15.90
N LEU A 7 -8.32 11.47 -14.57
CA LEU A 7 -7.62 12.34 -13.62
C LEU A 7 -6.10 12.28 -13.84
N SER A 8 -5.52 11.08 -13.91
CA SER A 8 -4.08 10.90 -14.11
C SER A 8 -3.61 11.49 -15.43
N SER A 9 -4.36 11.30 -16.52
CA SER A 9 -4.08 11.89 -17.83
C SER A 9 -4.24 13.40 -17.86
N HIS A 10 -5.02 13.98 -16.95
CA HIS A 10 -5.15 15.42 -16.82
C HIS A 10 -3.95 16.01 -16.06
N LEU A 11 -3.57 15.40 -14.93
CA LEU A 11 -2.45 15.86 -14.10
C LEU A 11 -1.11 15.77 -14.85
N THR A 12 -0.88 14.69 -15.59
CA THR A 12 0.36 14.48 -16.37
C THR A 12 0.56 15.45 -17.53
N LYS A 13 -0.45 16.26 -17.88
CA LYS A 13 -0.29 17.37 -18.84
C LYS A 13 0.42 18.58 -18.24
N PHE A 14 0.42 18.69 -16.91
CA PHE A 14 0.91 19.85 -16.17
C PHE A 14 2.11 19.52 -15.28
N PHE A 15 2.18 18.29 -14.78
CA PHE A 15 3.21 17.83 -13.86
C PHE A 15 3.89 16.57 -14.39
N THR A 16 5.19 16.47 -14.17
CA THR A 16 5.94 15.22 -14.27
C THR A 16 5.57 14.31 -13.09
N GLU A 17 5.84 13.00 -13.19
CA GLU A 17 5.45 12.06 -12.13
C GLU A 17 6.24 12.30 -10.84
N GLU A 18 7.48 12.77 -10.94
CA GLU A 18 8.35 13.15 -9.81
C GLU A 18 7.81 14.35 -9.01
N GLU A 19 6.91 15.13 -9.60
CA GLU A 19 6.23 16.26 -8.97
C GLU A 19 4.88 15.85 -8.35
N ILE A 20 4.42 14.61 -8.56
CA ILE A 20 3.12 14.13 -8.09
C ILE A 20 3.29 13.20 -6.88
N TYR A 21 2.82 13.65 -5.71
CA TYR A 21 2.84 12.87 -4.47
C TYR A 21 1.43 12.40 -4.11
N ARG A 22 1.07 11.18 -4.55
CA ARG A 22 -0.22 10.56 -4.21
C ARG A 22 -0.15 9.98 -2.80
N ILE A 23 -1.03 10.46 -1.92
CA ILE A 23 -1.01 10.08 -0.52
C ILE A 23 -1.77 8.77 -0.30
N ASP A 24 -1.07 7.80 0.26
CA ASP A 24 -1.65 6.69 1.00
C ASP A 24 -1.08 6.73 2.42
N HIS A 25 -1.93 7.05 3.39
CA HIS A 25 -1.50 7.25 4.77
C HIS A 25 -1.04 5.96 5.47
N TYR A 26 -1.40 4.77 4.96
CA TYR A 26 -0.89 3.52 5.51
C TYR A 26 0.59 3.34 5.20
N LEU A 27 1.10 3.86 4.08
CA LEU A 27 2.53 3.84 3.75
C LEU A 27 3.39 4.69 4.71
N GLY A 28 2.77 5.61 5.45
CA GLY A 28 3.40 6.39 6.50
C GLY A 28 3.46 5.70 7.87
N LYS A 29 2.79 4.54 8.05
CA LYS A 29 2.81 3.82 9.33
C LYS A 29 4.15 3.09 9.50
N GLU A 30 4.79 3.28 10.64
CA GLU A 30 6.11 2.71 10.96
C GLU A 30 6.19 1.20 10.68
N MET A 31 5.19 0.44 11.12
CA MET A 31 5.15 -1.01 10.90
C MET A 31 5.03 -1.41 9.43
N VAL A 32 4.38 -0.59 8.60
CA VAL A 32 4.28 -0.84 7.16
C VAL A 32 5.64 -0.59 6.49
N GLN A 33 6.34 0.46 6.89
CA GLN A 33 7.70 0.76 6.39
C GLN A 33 8.70 -0.35 6.78
N ASN A 34 8.56 -0.91 7.98
CA ASN A 34 9.41 -2.00 8.47
C ASN A 34 9.29 -3.31 7.68
N ILE A 35 8.22 -3.52 6.91
CA ILE A 35 8.05 -4.74 6.08
C ILE A 35 9.22 -4.90 5.10
N ILE A 36 9.69 -3.81 4.48
CA ILE A 36 10.79 -3.86 3.51
C ILE A 36 12.09 -4.29 4.20
N VAL A 37 12.38 -3.71 5.37
CA VAL A 37 13.57 -4.06 6.17
C VAL A 37 13.51 -5.52 6.60
N LEU A 38 12.37 -5.98 7.13
CA LEU A 38 12.19 -7.37 7.55
C LEU A 38 12.41 -8.35 6.40
N ARG A 39 11.82 -8.07 5.23
CA ARG A 39 11.90 -8.96 4.06
C ARG A 39 13.29 -9.05 3.44
N PHE A 40 14.04 -7.94 3.39
CA PHE A 40 15.26 -7.88 2.57
C PHE A 40 16.56 -7.75 3.36
N ALA A 41 16.55 -7.15 4.56
CA ALA A 41 17.78 -7.00 5.36
C ALA A 41 18.13 -8.27 6.15
N ASN A 42 17.21 -9.23 6.26
CA ASN A 42 17.39 -10.45 7.04
C ASN A 42 17.57 -11.67 6.13
N GLN A 43 18.74 -12.31 6.17
CA GLN A 43 19.05 -13.48 5.33
C GLN A 43 18.13 -14.68 5.59
N ILE A 44 17.67 -14.86 6.83
CA ILE A 44 16.75 -15.93 7.19
C ILE A 44 15.37 -15.67 6.57
N LEU A 45 14.81 -14.48 6.80
CA LEU A 45 13.47 -14.11 6.33
C LEU A 45 13.40 -14.03 4.80
N SER A 46 14.43 -13.48 4.14
CA SER A 46 14.49 -13.41 2.68
C SER A 46 14.47 -14.79 2.02
N ARG A 47 15.11 -15.79 2.61
CA ARG A 47 15.13 -17.17 2.06
C ARG A 47 13.79 -17.88 2.14
N VAL A 48 13.03 -17.65 3.22
CA VAL A 48 11.73 -18.30 3.43
C VAL A 48 10.55 -17.51 2.84
N TRP A 49 10.81 -16.33 2.26
CA TRP A 49 9.75 -15.51 1.65
C TRP A 49 9.39 -15.96 0.23
N ASN A 50 8.86 -17.19 0.09
CA ASN A 50 8.46 -17.77 -1.19
C ASN A 50 7.33 -18.81 -1.04
N ARG A 51 6.80 -19.30 -2.18
CA ARG A 51 5.68 -20.25 -2.25
C ARG A 51 5.97 -21.64 -1.67
N ASP A 52 7.24 -22.01 -1.53
CA ASP A 52 7.64 -23.32 -1.01
C ASP A 52 7.63 -23.33 0.53
N SER A 53 7.70 -22.14 1.13
CA SER A 53 7.75 -21.95 2.59
C SER A 53 6.48 -21.28 3.16
N ILE A 54 5.76 -20.49 2.36
CA ILE A 54 4.56 -19.75 2.79
C ILE A 54 3.30 -20.45 2.26
N ALA A 55 2.45 -20.90 3.18
CA ALA A 55 1.14 -21.46 2.83
C ALA A 55 0.13 -20.38 2.42
N THR A 56 0.04 -19.29 3.20
CA THR A 56 -0.94 -18.22 3.00
C THR A 56 -0.41 -16.87 3.52
N VAL A 57 -0.83 -15.77 2.89
CA VAL A 57 -0.64 -14.40 3.38
C VAL A 57 -2.02 -13.80 3.67
N ASN A 58 -2.24 -13.38 4.92
CA ASN A 58 -3.50 -12.75 5.35
C ASN A 58 -3.28 -11.26 5.57
N ILE A 59 -4.10 -10.42 4.94
CA ILE A 59 -4.12 -8.97 5.13
C ILE A 59 -5.48 -8.61 5.72
N ILE A 60 -5.49 -8.10 6.95
CA ILE A 60 -6.72 -7.84 7.71
C ILE A 60 -6.78 -6.36 8.01
N CYS A 61 -7.90 -5.73 7.67
CA CYS A 61 -8.26 -4.37 8.07
C CYS A 61 -9.61 -4.47 8.78
N GLN A 62 -9.61 -4.29 10.10
CA GLN A 62 -10.79 -4.34 10.94
C GLN A 62 -10.98 -3.00 11.63
N GLU A 63 -12.23 -2.56 11.68
CA GLU A 63 -12.66 -1.37 12.40
C GLU A 63 -13.79 -1.80 13.34
N ASP A 64 -13.74 -1.32 14.58
CA ASP A 64 -14.78 -1.52 15.59
C ASP A 64 -15.86 -0.43 15.51
N ILE A 65 -15.67 0.56 14.63
CA ILE A 65 -16.60 1.66 14.36
C ILE A 65 -17.40 1.41 13.08
N GLY A 66 -18.69 1.72 13.13
CA GLY A 66 -19.54 1.80 11.94
C GLY A 66 -19.31 3.09 11.13
N THR A 67 -20.19 3.40 10.19
CA THR A 67 -20.08 4.57 9.30
C THR A 67 -20.23 5.93 10.01
N GLN A 68 -20.57 5.95 11.31
CA GLN A 68 -20.72 7.17 12.12
C GLN A 68 -21.55 8.27 11.44
N GLY A 69 -22.67 7.90 10.80
CA GLY A 69 -23.56 8.86 10.11
C GLY A 69 -23.03 9.37 8.76
N ARG A 70 -21.93 8.81 8.24
CA ARG A 70 -21.31 9.18 6.95
C ARG A 70 -21.55 8.14 5.84
N GLY A 71 -22.59 7.33 5.95
CA GLY A 71 -22.89 6.25 5.00
C GLY A 71 -23.72 6.64 3.78
N GLY A 72 -23.74 7.93 3.42
CA GLY A 72 -24.47 8.43 2.25
C GLY A 72 -23.91 7.91 0.93
#